data_AF-A0A644YSV6-F1
#
_entry.id   AF-A0A644YSV6-F1
#
_cell.length_a   1.000
_cell.length_b   1.000
_cell.length_c   1.000
_cell.angle_alpha   90.00
_cell.angle_beta   90.00
_cell.angle_gamma   90.00
#
_symmetry.space_group_name_H-M   'P 1'
#
loop_
_entity.id
_entity.type
_entity.pdbx_description
1 polymer ?
#
loop_
_entity_poly.entity_id
_entity_poly.type
_entity_poly.pdbx_seq_one_letter_code
_entity_poly.pdbx_strand_id
1 'polypeptide(L)' 'MEEISDEELIEFMKEYFDNKCQGDLDLLRYRYLDKVAHNVKYGVKDYLNVDDYMDEDEEVEEEW' A
#
# COMPACT_ATOMS: atom_id res chain seq x y z
N MET A 1 -4.98 -19.56 4.75
CA MET A 1 -4.54 -18.22 4.34
C MET A 1 -4.83 -18.16 2.86
N GLU A 2 -5.61 -17.19 2.39
CA GLU A 2 -5.70 -16.98 0.95
C GLU A 2 -4.29 -16.55 0.50
N GLU A 3 -3.71 -17.29 -0.43
CA GLU A 3 -2.40 -16.99 -1.00
C GLU A 3 -2.61 -16.00 -2.13
N ILE A 4 -1.88 -14.88 -2.12
CA ILE A 4 -1.78 -14.00 -3.28
C ILE A 4 -0.94 -14.68 -4.35
N SER A 5 -1.40 -14.67 -5.59
CA SER A 5 -0.57 -15.16 -6.71
C SER A 5 0.50 -14.14 -7.11
N ASP A 6 1.58 -14.63 -7.73
CA ASP A 6 2.63 -13.76 -8.26
C ASP A 6 2.08 -12.76 -9.28
N GLU A 7 1.10 -13.16 -10.10
CA GLU A 7 0.47 -12.30 -11.11
C GLU A 7 -0.30 -11.16 -10.44
N GLU A 8 -1.13 -11.46 -9.44
CA GLU A 8 -1.88 -10.46 -8.67
C GLU A 8 -0.95 -9.48 -7.94
N LEU A 9 0.14 -9.99 -7.33
CA LEU A 9 1.11 -9.14 -6.67
C LEU A 9 1.83 -8.21 -7.66
N ILE A 10 2.20 -8.72 -8.84
CA ILE A 10 2.87 -7.92 -9.87
C ILE A 10 1.91 -6.86 -10.44
N GLU A 11 0.65 -7.18 -10.65
CA GLU A 11 -0.37 -6.23 -11.11
C GLU A 11 -0.58 -5.11 -10.09
N PHE A 12 -0.74 -5.47 -8.80
CA PHE A 12 -0.82 -4.50 -7.71
C PHE A 12 0.41 -3.58 -7.67
N MET A 13 1.61 -4.16 -7.71
CA MET A 13 2.86 -3.39 -7.67
C MET A 13 2.96 -2.40 -8.83
N LYS A 14 2.56 -2.80 -10.04
CA LYS A 14 2.59 -1.92 -11.23
C LYS A 14 1.56 -0.79 -11.11
N GLU A 15 0.32 -1.11 -10.74
CA GLU A 15 -0.73 -0.11 -10.62
C GLU A 15 -0.37 0.98 -9.60
N TYR A 16 0.12 0.58 -8.43
CA TYR A 16 0.52 1.52 -7.39
C TYR A 16 1.80 2.27 -7.76
N PHE A 17 2.76 1.63 -8.41
CA PHE A 17 3.97 2.28 -8.88
C PHE A 17 3.66 3.41 -9.87
N ASP A 18 2.84 3.14 -10.88
CA ASP A 18 2.54 4.10 -11.94
C ASP A 18 1.60 5.22 -11.46
N ASN A 19 0.57 4.91 -10.66
CA ASN A 19 -0.48 5.87 -10.32
C ASN A 19 -0.30 6.55 -8.96
N LYS A 20 0.03 5.79 -7.91
CA LYS A 20 0.11 6.29 -6.52
C LYS A 20 1.50 6.80 -6.18
N CYS A 21 2.53 6.09 -6.67
CA CYS A 21 3.93 6.42 -6.41
C CYS A 21 4.55 7.28 -7.51
N GLN A 22 3.90 7.43 -8.66
CA GLN A 22 4.41 8.22 -9.79
C GLN A 22 5.84 7.83 -10.19
N GLY A 23 6.16 6.53 -10.10
CA GLY A 23 7.48 5.99 -10.41
C GLY A 23 8.45 5.91 -9.23
N ASP A 24 8.03 6.21 -8.00
CA ASP A 24 8.87 6.11 -6.80
C ASP A 24 8.84 4.69 -6.19
N LEU A 25 9.98 3.99 -6.28
CA LEU A 25 10.13 2.64 -5.72
C LEU A 25 10.19 2.63 -4.19
N ASP A 26 10.73 3.67 -3.57
CA ASP A 26 10.82 3.74 -2.11
C ASP A 26 9.43 3.96 -1.51
N LEU A 27 8.61 4.80 -2.14
CA LEU A 27 7.21 4.96 -1.72
C LEU A 27 6.43 3.64 -1.86
N LEU A 28 6.58 2.93 -2.98
CA LEU A 28 5.96 1.61 -3.17
C LEU A 28 6.36 0.64 -2.06
N ARG A 29 7.66 0.57 -1.77
CA ARG A 29 8.21 -0.37 -0.80
C ARG A 29 7.80 -0.04 0.63
N TYR A 30 8.04 1.18 1.07
CA TYR A 30 7.95 1.55 2.49
C TYR A 30 6.54 2.01 2.91
N ARG A 31 5.67 2.38 1.98
CA ARG A 31 4.27 2.77 2.29
C ARG A 31 3.30 1.66 1.93
N TYR A 32 3.25 1.26 0.67
CA TYR A 32 2.18 0.39 0.18
C TYR A 32 2.45 -1.09 0.44
N LEU A 33 3.62 -1.61 0.07
CA LEU A 33 3.96 -3.02 0.31
C LEU A 33 4.14 -3.33 1.80
N ASP A 34 4.62 -2.38 2.59
CA ASP A 34 4.69 -2.53 4.06
C ASP A 34 3.28 -2.66 4.66
N LYS A 35 2.32 -1.84 4.22
CA LYS A 35 0.91 -1.97 4.63
C LYS A 35 0.30 -3.31 4.20
N VAL A 36 0.56 -3.77 2.98
CA VAL A 36 0.11 -5.10 2.54
C VAL A 36 0.70 -6.20 3.43
N ALA A 37 2.00 -6.15 3.71
CA ALA A 37 2.66 -7.13 4.59
C ALA A 37 2.09 -7.09 6.02
N HIS A 38 1.82 -5.89 6.54
CA HIS A 38 1.14 -5.69 7.82
C HIS A 38 -0.24 -6.36 7.82
N ASN A 39 -1.08 -6.05 6.82
CA ASN A 39 -2.42 -6.60 6.68
C ASN A 39 -2.43 -8.13 6.62
N VAL A 40 -1.53 -8.72 5.83
CA VAL A 40 -1.33 -10.18 5.75
C VAL A 40 -0.95 -10.76 7.11
N LYS A 41 -0.01 -10.14 7.82
CA LYS A 41 0.45 -10.60 9.14
C LYS A 41 -0.67 -10.62 10.19
N TYR A 42 -1.59 -9.67 10.14
CA TYR A 42 -2.71 -9.57 11.08
C TYR A 42 -4.01 -10.22 10.59
N GLY A 43 -4.00 -10.84 9.40
CA GLY A 43 -5.15 -11.54 8.85
C GLY A 43 -6.29 -10.62 8.42
N VAL A 44 -5.97 -9.40 7.97
CA VAL A 44 -6.95 -8.49 7.35
C VAL A 44 -7.45 -9.15 6.06
N LYS A 45 -8.78 -9.24 5.93
CA LYS A 45 -9.41 -9.97 4.82
C LYS A 45 -9.11 -9.33 3.46
N ASP A 46 -9.12 -8.01 3.39
CA ASP A 46 -8.85 -7.24 2.17
C ASP A 46 -7.47 -6.59 2.27
N TYR A 47 -6.43 -7.41 2.27
CA TYR A 47 -5.07 -6.98 2.59
C TYR A 47 -4.43 -6.09 1.51
N LEU A 48 -4.97 -6.08 0.28
CA LEU A 48 -4.54 -5.24 -0.83
C LEU A 48 -5.23 -3.86 -0.84
N ASN A 49 -6.33 -3.69 -0.12
CA ASN A 49 -6.93 -2.37 0.06
C ASN A 49 -6.12 -1.59 1.11
N VAL A 50 -5.17 -0.79 0.60
CA VAL A 50 -4.25 0.04 1.40
C VAL A 50 -4.52 1.54 1.24
N ASP A 51 -5.54 1.91 0.45
CA ASP A 51 -5.93 3.29 0.18
C ASP A 51 -6.78 3.91 1.30
N ASP A 52 -7.54 3.09 2.04
CA ASP A 52 -8.49 3.56 3.07
C ASP A 52 -7.83 4.04 4.37
N TYR A 53 -6.53 3.79 4.54
CA TYR A 53 -5.78 4.26 5.70
C TYR A 53 -5.15 5.61 5.37
N MET A 54 -5.90 6.69 5.63
CA MET A 54 -5.31 8.02 5.78
C MET A 54 -4.11 7.88 6.72
N ASP A 55 -2.91 8.19 6.23
CA ASP A 55 -1.74 8.20 7.09
C ASP A 55 -1.99 9.28 8.15
N GLU A 56 -2.15 8.87 9.41
CA GLU A 56 -2.25 9.80 10.56
C GLU A 56 -1.00 10.71 10.66
N ASP A 57 0.07 10.38 9.92
CA ASP A 57 1.30 11.16 9.79
C ASP A 57 1.28 12.20 8.65
N GLU A 58 0.21 12.30 7.85
CA GLU A 58 0.01 13.46 7.00
C GLU A 58 -0.48 14.61 7.90
N GLU A 59 0.46 15.24 8.61
CA GLU A 59 0.22 16.45 9.39
C GLU A 59 -0.52 17.44 8.48
N VAL A 60 -1.80 17.70 8.79
CA VAL A 60 -2.52 18.85 8.25
C VAL A 60 -1.71 20.07 8.69
N GLU A 61 -0.93 20.67 7.78
CA GLU A 61 -0.39 22.00 7.98
C GLU A 61 -1.59 22.93 8.15
N GLU A 62 -1.98 23.23 9.40
CA GLU A 62 -2.88 24.33 9.68
C GLU A 62 -2.16 25.61 9.24
N GLU A 63 -2.56 26.17 8.09
CA GLU A 63 -2.19 27.53 7.69
C GLU A 63 -2.76 28.52 8.73
N TRP A 64 -1.88 29.12 9.54
CA TRP A 64 -2.19 30.21 10.49
C TRP A 64 -2.22 31.58 9.81
#